data_AF-A0AAW0QNT1-F1
#
_entry.id   AF-A0AAW0QNT1-F1
#
_cell.length_a   1.000
_cell.length_b   1.000
_cell.length_c   1.000
_cell.angle_alpha   90.00
_cell.angle_beta   90.00
_cell.angle_gamma   90.00
#
_symmetry.space_group_name_H-M   'P 1'
#
loop_
_entity.id
_entity.type
_entity.pdbx_description
1 polymer ?
#
loop_
_entity_poly.entity_id
_entity_poly.type
_entity_poly.pdbx_seq_one_letter_code
_entity_poly.pdbx_strand_id
1 'polypeptide(L)'
;MEFSSQTIGAGATPVASSAGGLQYKPRTAEEREADAARNAPKYARQKAVGSILTAKYLKAKAAFDGYYDYDLDAAFDADAGAWHEEKDPWLRIRQTLPAFLEGYTEKKKADDDNGLTGEELEALATAVVRVARKDWEGAGRDAAALDEAFVKEMQDLVQKLKTQHNLPQSRPQADGEEEEEVEEEE
;
A
#
# COMPACT_ATOMS: atom_id res chain seq x y z
N MET A 1 24.66 -17.65 -84.92
CA MET A 1 23.63 -18.04 -83.94
C MET A 1 23.91 -17.22 -82.69
N GLU A 2 23.21 -16.11 -82.53
CA GLU A 2 23.21 -15.29 -81.32
C GLU A 2 21.81 -15.40 -80.72
N PHE A 3 21.71 -15.72 -79.43
CA PHE A 3 20.47 -15.66 -78.68
C PHE A 3 20.66 -14.71 -77.50
N SER A 4 19.98 -13.57 -77.58
CA SER A 4 19.87 -12.55 -76.55
C SER A 4 18.98 -13.03 -75.41
N SER A 5 19.46 -12.91 -74.17
CA SER A 5 18.65 -13.11 -72.96
C SER A 5 18.04 -11.78 -72.52
N GLN A 6 16.72 -11.73 -72.54
CA GLN A 6 15.88 -10.61 -72.12
C GLN A 6 15.53 -10.77 -70.64
N THR A 7 16.08 -9.93 -69.77
CA THR A 7 15.74 -9.90 -68.33
C THR A 7 14.63 -8.88 -68.10
N ILE A 8 13.45 -9.37 -67.70
CA ILE A 8 12.28 -8.55 -67.39
C ILE A 8 12.47 -7.93 -66.00
N GLY A 9 12.44 -6.59 -65.95
CA GLY A 9 12.41 -5.82 -64.71
C GLY A 9 11.04 -5.91 -64.04
N ALA A 10 11.01 -6.37 -62.80
CA ALA A 10 9.86 -6.23 -61.92
C ALA A 10 10.14 -5.08 -60.95
N GLY A 11 9.48 -3.95 -61.19
CA GLY A 11 9.41 -2.84 -60.25
C GLY A 11 8.60 -3.26 -59.03
N ALA A 12 9.27 -3.43 -57.89
CA ALA A 12 8.63 -3.47 -56.58
C ALA A 12 8.80 -2.09 -55.94
N THR A 13 7.74 -1.28 -55.96
CA THR A 13 7.62 -0.13 -55.05
C THR A 13 7.62 -0.65 -53.60
N PRO A 14 8.53 -0.22 -52.71
CA PRO A 14 8.36 -0.49 -51.30
C PRO A 14 7.18 0.34 -50.77
N VAL A 15 6.16 -0.35 -50.28
CA VAL A 15 5.10 0.23 -49.46
C VAL A 15 5.78 0.82 -48.22
N ALA A 16 5.71 2.15 -48.07
CA ALA A 16 6.13 2.82 -46.85
C ALA A 16 5.17 2.42 -45.73
N SER A 17 5.50 1.36 -44.99
CA SER A 17 4.90 1.09 -43.69
C SER A 17 5.32 2.22 -42.76
N SER A 18 4.39 3.14 -42.47
CA SER A 18 4.49 4.06 -41.35
C SER A 18 4.46 3.25 -40.05
N ALA A 19 5.61 2.70 -39.65
CA ALA A 19 5.82 2.11 -38.35
C ALA A 19 5.92 3.24 -37.31
N GLY A 20 4.78 3.86 -36.99
CA GLY A 20 4.60 4.71 -35.81
C GLY A 20 4.52 3.87 -34.53
N GLY A 21 5.35 2.84 -34.42
CA GLY A 21 5.51 2.10 -33.17
C GLY A 21 6.31 2.97 -32.23
N LEU A 22 5.80 3.23 -31.02
CA LEU A 22 6.56 3.81 -29.93
C LEU A 22 7.85 2.99 -29.79
N GLN A 23 8.97 3.53 -30.26
CA GLN A 23 10.26 2.86 -30.14
C GLN A 23 10.62 2.86 -28.66
N TYR A 24 10.73 1.67 -28.08
CA TYR A 24 11.24 1.53 -26.71
C TYR A 24 12.66 2.12 -26.67
N LYS A 25 12.78 3.28 -26.03
CA LYS A 25 14.07 3.92 -25.78
C LYS A 25 14.46 3.60 -24.33
N PRO A 26 15.50 2.77 -24.09
CA PRO A 26 15.97 2.53 -22.74
C PRO A 26 16.44 3.86 -22.13
N ARG A 27 16.09 4.08 -20.86
CA ARG A 27 16.51 5.28 -20.13
C ARG A 27 18.03 5.34 -20.01
N THR A 28 18.61 6.51 -20.15
CA THR A 28 20.04 6.73 -19.90
C THR A 28 20.38 6.51 -18.42
N ALA A 29 21.66 6.42 -18.07
CA ALA A 29 22.09 6.36 -16.67
C ALA A 29 21.65 7.61 -15.89
N GLU A 30 21.79 8.79 -16.50
CA GLU A 30 21.41 10.09 -15.92
C GLU A 30 19.90 10.19 -15.70
N GLU A 31 19.08 9.71 -16.64
CA GLU A 31 17.62 9.69 -16.51
C GLU A 31 17.17 8.75 -15.37
N ARG A 32 17.88 7.62 -15.17
CA ARG A 32 17.60 6.70 -14.06
C ARG A 32 18.00 7.29 -12.71
N GLU A 33 19.13 7.98 -12.65
CA GLU A 33 19.60 8.63 -11.41
C GLU A 33 18.68 9.79 -11.01
N ALA A 34 18.25 10.61 -11.98
CA ALA A 34 17.29 11.68 -11.74
C ALA A 34 15.92 11.12 -11.26
N ASP A 35 15.43 10.03 -11.86
CA ASP A 35 14.20 9.36 -11.44
C ASP A 35 14.31 8.76 -10.03
N ALA A 36 15.45 8.13 -9.72
CA ALA A 36 15.73 7.60 -8.40
C ALA A 36 15.76 8.70 -7.33
N ALA A 37 16.38 9.84 -7.64
CA ALA A 37 16.42 10.99 -6.74
C ALA A 37 15.03 11.57 -6.47
N ARG A 38 14.19 11.69 -7.52
CA ARG A 38 12.80 12.16 -7.40
C ARG A 38 11.94 11.23 -6.53
N ASN A 39 12.11 9.93 -6.68
CA ASN A 39 11.35 8.93 -5.93
C ASN A 39 11.97 8.54 -4.58
N ALA A 40 13.13 9.11 -4.22
CA ALA A 40 13.81 8.77 -2.96
C ALA A 40 12.91 8.92 -1.71
N PRO A 41 12.08 9.98 -1.56
CA PRO A 41 11.17 10.09 -0.40
C PRO A 41 10.14 8.97 -0.34
N LYS A 42 9.60 8.59 -1.49
CA LYS A 42 8.64 7.48 -1.63
C LYS A 42 9.27 6.14 -1.22
N TYR A 43 10.47 5.84 -1.70
CA TYR A 43 11.18 4.61 -1.34
C TYR A 43 11.61 4.60 0.13
N ALA A 44 12.01 5.74 0.69
CA ALA A 44 12.33 5.85 2.11
C ALA A 44 11.12 5.50 2.98
N ARG A 45 9.94 6.02 2.65
CA ARG A 45 8.69 5.70 3.34
C ARG A 45 8.33 4.22 3.22
N GLN A 46 8.38 3.66 2.02
CA GLN A 46 8.09 2.24 1.80
C GLN A 46 9.05 1.34 2.59
N LYS A 47 10.33 1.68 2.64
CA LYS A 47 11.34 0.97 3.44
C LYS A 47 11.05 1.07 4.94
N ALA A 48 10.68 2.25 5.43
CA ALA A 48 10.34 2.46 6.84
C ALA A 48 9.12 1.61 7.25
N VAL A 49 8.05 1.62 6.45
CA VAL A 49 6.89 0.77 6.70
C VAL A 49 7.28 -0.71 6.60
N GLY A 50 7.99 -1.11 5.54
CA GLY A 50 8.45 -2.49 5.32
C GLY A 50 9.25 -3.06 6.49
N SER A 51 10.02 -2.22 7.20
CA SER A 51 10.83 -2.65 8.35
C SER A 51 10.03 -3.20 9.54
N ILE A 52 8.71 -2.96 9.60
CA ILE A 52 7.85 -3.43 10.69
C ILE A 52 6.76 -4.39 10.22
N LEU A 53 6.66 -4.72 8.93
CA LEU A 53 5.55 -5.50 8.39
C LEU A 53 5.68 -6.99 8.74
N THR A 54 5.07 -7.38 9.87
CA THR A 54 4.75 -8.78 10.19
C THR A 54 3.38 -9.16 9.60
N ALA A 55 3.02 -10.45 9.61
CA ALA A 55 1.72 -10.92 9.11
C ALA A 55 0.52 -10.15 9.70
N LYS A 56 0.58 -9.84 11.01
CA LYS A 56 -0.44 -9.02 11.70
C LYS A 56 -0.55 -7.62 11.11
N TYR A 57 0.57 -6.93 10.90
CA TYR A 57 0.57 -5.56 10.38
C TYR A 57 0.26 -5.51 8.89
N LEU A 58 0.65 -6.51 8.11
CA LEU A 58 0.25 -6.68 6.72
C LEU A 58 -1.27 -6.80 6.59
N LYS A 59 -1.90 -7.65 7.40
CA LYS A 59 -3.36 -7.80 7.40
C LYS A 59 -4.08 -6.49 7.75
N ALA A 60 -3.59 -5.78 8.77
CA ALA A 60 -4.14 -4.49 9.18
C ALA A 60 -3.98 -3.42 8.09
N LYS A 61 -2.79 -3.32 7.49
CA LYS A 61 -2.50 -2.39 6.40
C LYS A 61 -3.38 -2.68 5.19
N ALA A 62 -3.50 -3.94 4.77
CA ALA A 62 -4.34 -4.33 3.65
C ALA A 62 -5.83 -4.03 3.89
N ALA A 63 -6.33 -4.24 5.11
CA ALA A 63 -7.70 -3.90 5.46
C ALA A 63 -7.96 -2.38 5.37
N PHE A 64 -7.01 -1.57 5.86
CA PHE A 64 -7.10 -0.12 5.84
C PHE A 64 -6.96 0.45 4.41
N ASP A 65 -5.94 0.00 3.67
CA ASP A 65 -5.71 0.39 2.28
C ASP A 65 -6.93 0.05 1.40
N GLY A 66 -7.47 -1.16 1.56
CA GLY A 66 -8.64 -1.61 0.80
C GLY A 66 -9.93 -0.88 1.16
N TYR A 67 -10.06 -0.35 2.39
CA TYR A 67 -11.21 0.48 2.77
C TYR A 67 -11.20 1.84 2.07
N TYR A 68 -10.02 2.42 1.87
CA TYR A 68 -9.85 3.73 1.25
C TYR A 68 -9.50 3.68 -0.24
N ASP A 69 -9.40 2.48 -0.83
CA ASP A 69 -8.87 2.28 -2.19
C ASP A 69 -7.52 3.00 -2.38
N TYR A 70 -6.64 2.87 -1.38
CA TYR A 70 -5.40 3.62 -1.32
C TYR A 70 -4.38 3.12 -2.34
N ASP A 71 -3.93 4.05 -3.19
CA ASP A 71 -2.81 3.87 -4.10
C ASP A 71 -1.67 4.83 -3.75
N LEU A 72 -0.52 4.26 -3.41
CA LEU A 72 0.69 4.99 -3.05
C LEU A 72 1.27 5.77 -4.23
N ASP A 73 1.15 5.26 -5.47
CA ASP A 73 1.61 5.93 -6.67
C ASP A 73 0.73 7.14 -6.99
N ALA A 74 -0.58 7.05 -6.72
CA ALA A 74 -1.52 8.16 -6.88
C ALA A 74 -1.36 9.24 -5.81
N ALA A 75 -0.85 8.87 -4.63
CA ALA A 75 -0.67 9.76 -3.48
C ALA A 75 0.69 10.50 -3.48
N PHE A 76 1.65 10.11 -4.32
CA PHE A 76 2.97 10.76 -4.41
C PHE A 76 3.16 11.49 -5.73
N ASP A 77 3.46 12.78 -5.66
CA ASP A 77 3.91 13.57 -6.80
C ASP A 77 5.44 13.46 -6.91
N ALA A 78 5.92 12.68 -7.89
CA ALA A 78 7.35 12.50 -8.13
C ALA A 78 8.03 13.74 -8.74
N ASP A 79 7.27 14.62 -9.40
CA ASP A 79 7.83 15.86 -9.96
C ASP A 79 7.99 16.93 -8.88
N ALA A 80 7.06 16.99 -7.93
CA ALA A 80 7.15 17.87 -6.76
C ALA A 80 7.95 17.27 -5.59
N GLY A 81 8.18 15.95 -5.59
CA GLY A 81 8.81 15.22 -4.48
C GLY A 81 7.97 15.26 -3.19
N ALA A 82 6.64 15.34 -3.32
CA ALA A 82 5.73 15.65 -2.22
C ALA A 82 4.51 14.70 -2.18
N TRP A 83 3.91 14.59 -0.98
CA TRP A 83 2.72 13.79 -0.75
C TRP A 83 1.45 14.62 -0.94
N HIS A 84 0.47 14.08 -1.66
CA HIS A 84 -0.89 14.59 -1.73
C HIS A 84 -1.65 14.18 -0.46
N GLU A 85 -1.66 15.04 0.56
CA GLU A 85 -2.32 14.75 1.84
C GLU A 85 -3.78 14.34 1.66
N GLU A 86 -4.50 14.94 0.71
CA GLU A 86 -5.90 14.66 0.42
C GLU A 86 -6.13 13.28 -0.18
N LYS A 87 -5.11 12.66 -0.79
CA LYS A 87 -5.15 11.32 -1.36
C LYS A 87 -4.52 10.27 -0.44
N ASP A 88 -3.86 10.72 0.63
CA ASP A 88 -3.16 9.86 1.56
C ASP A 88 -3.95 9.69 2.87
N PRO A 89 -4.62 8.55 3.08
CA PRO A 89 -5.36 8.31 4.30
C PRO A 89 -4.44 8.07 5.51
N TRP A 90 -3.19 7.65 5.29
CA TRP A 90 -2.21 7.42 6.36
C TRP A 90 -1.69 8.73 6.93
N LEU A 91 -1.46 9.74 6.08
CA LEU A 91 -1.09 11.08 6.54
C LEU A 91 -2.24 11.83 7.24
N ARG A 92 -3.48 11.37 7.05
CA ARG A 92 -4.69 11.88 7.71
C ARG A 92 -5.25 10.92 8.75
N ILE A 93 -4.43 10.04 9.33
CA ILE A 93 -4.86 8.94 10.20
C ILE A 93 -5.78 9.37 11.35
N ARG A 94 -5.60 10.58 11.89
CA ARG A 94 -6.48 11.12 12.95
C ARG A 94 -7.94 11.23 12.52
N GLN A 95 -8.19 11.47 11.24
CA GLN A 95 -9.54 11.59 10.66
C GLN A 95 -10.01 10.26 10.09
N THR A 96 -9.11 9.49 9.48
CA THR A 96 -9.45 8.29 8.71
C THR A 96 -9.53 7.02 9.56
N LEU A 97 -8.77 6.92 10.66
CA LEU A 97 -8.84 5.74 11.52
C LEU A 97 -10.20 5.59 12.24
N PRO A 98 -10.79 6.64 12.83
CA PRO A 98 -12.13 6.52 13.42
C PRO A 98 -13.17 6.02 12.43
N ALA A 99 -13.25 6.67 11.26
CA ALA A 99 -14.19 6.32 10.20
C ALA A 99 -13.96 4.90 9.66
N PHE A 100 -12.70 4.47 9.58
CA PHE A 100 -12.36 3.09 9.22
C PHE A 100 -12.87 2.09 10.25
N LEU A 101 -12.64 2.31 11.55
CA LEU A 101 -13.05 1.36 12.59
C LEU A 101 -14.57 1.21 12.68
N GLU A 102 -15.29 2.32 12.55
CA GLU A 102 -16.76 2.33 12.49
C GLU A 102 -17.26 1.56 11.26
N GLY A 103 -16.83 1.94 10.06
CA GLY A 103 -17.27 1.30 8.82
C GLY A 103 -16.84 -0.17 8.70
N TYR A 104 -15.65 -0.52 9.19
CA TYR A 104 -15.16 -1.90 9.21
C TYR A 104 -16.01 -2.78 10.13
N THR A 105 -16.38 -2.26 11.31
CA THR A 105 -17.23 -2.99 12.27
C THR A 105 -18.64 -3.19 11.72
N GLU A 106 -19.22 -2.16 11.09
CA GLU A 106 -20.53 -2.26 10.45
C GLU A 106 -20.55 -3.28 9.31
N LYS A 107 -19.55 -3.22 8.42
CA LYS A 107 -19.43 -4.16 7.30
C LYS A 107 -19.28 -5.60 7.79
N LYS A 108 -18.40 -5.84 8.77
CA LYS A 108 -18.17 -7.20 9.30
C LYS A 108 -19.38 -7.80 10.00
N LYS A 109 -20.25 -6.97 10.58
CA LYS A 109 -21.53 -7.44 11.13
C LYS A 109 -22.51 -7.86 10.03
N ALA A 110 -22.51 -7.18 8.90
CA ALA A 110 -23.40 -7.51 7.79
C ALA A 110 -23.01 -8.81 7.06
N ASP A 111 -21.72 -9.15 7.07
CA ASP A 111 -21.20 -10.27 6.28
C ASP A 111 -21.46 -11.67 6.89
N ASP A 112 -21.97 -11.80 8.13
CA ASP A 112 -22.42 -13.02 8.88
C ASP A 112 -21.51 -14.28 8.90
N ASP A 113 -20.44 -14.34 8.09
CA ASP A 113 -19.63 -15.55 7.83
C ASP A 113 -18.38 -15.65 8.72
N ASN A 114 -18.03 -14.58 9.45
CA ASN A 114 -16.92 -14.62 10.42
C ASN A 114 -17.08 -13.47 11.42
N GLY A 115 -17.71 -13.75 12.56
CA GLY A 115 -18.04 -12.74 13.57
C GLY A 115 -16.78 -12.04 14.10
N LEU A 116 -16.63 -10.77 13.76
CA LEU A 116 -15.58 -9.90 14.30
C LEU A 116 -15.64 -9.91 15.83
N THR A 117 -14.57 -10.33 16.49
CA THR A 117 -14.49 -10.27 17.95
C THR A 117 -14.01 -8.92 18.44
N GLY A 118 -14.29 -8.61 19.71
CA GLY A 118 -13.82 -7.38 20.33
C GLY A 118 -12.29 -7.30 20.39
N GLU A 119 -11.61 -8.42 20.60
CA GLU A 119 -10.15 -8.53 20.62
C GLU A 119 -9.55 -8.37 19.22
N GLU A 120 -10.21 -8.89 18.18
CA GLU A 120 -9.79 -8.68 16.80
C GLU A 120 -9.87 -7.20 16.40
N LEU A 121 -10.93 -6.49 16.80
CA LEU A 121 -11.07 -5.06 16.55
C LEU A 121 -9.98 -4.24 17.27
N GLU A 122 -9.68 -4.59 18.52
CA GLU A 122 -8.63 -3.95 19.31
C GLU A 122 -7.22 -4.21 18.74
N ALA A 123 -6.96 -5.45 18.31
CA ALA A 123 -5.72 -5.84 17.66
C ALA A 123 -5.55 -5.12 16.31
N LEU A 124 -6.64 -4.96 15.55
CA LEU A 124 -6.67 -4.22 14.28
C LEU A 124 -6.35 -2.74 14.52
N ALA A 125 -7.07 -2.08 15.43
CA ALA A 125 -6.84 -0.66 15.73
C ALA A 125 -5.39 -0.40 16.16
N THR A 126 -4.86 -1.22 17.06
CA THR A 126 -3.46 -1.12 17.52
C THR A 126 -2.47 -1.32 16.38
N ALA A 127 -2.72 -2.30 15.52
CA ALA A 127 -1.86 -2.58 14.37
C ALA A 127 -1.85 -1.42 13.36
N VAL A 128 -3.02 -0.85 13.05
CA VAL A 128 -3.13 0.30 12.14
C VAL A 128 -2.41 1.53 12.70
N VAL A 129 -2.57 1.83 13.99
CA VAL A 129 -1.82 2.94 14.63
C VAL A 129 -0.31 2.75 14.52
N ARG A 130 0.18 1.51 14.73
CA ARG A 130 1.61 1.22 14.65
C ARG A 130 2.15 1.36 13.22
N VAL A 131 1.39 0.92 12.22
CA VAL A 131 1.71 1.15 10.81
C VAL A 131 1.72 2.64 10.49
N ALA A 132 0.69 3.39 10.92
CA ALA A 132 0.59 4.82 10.67
C ALA A 132 1.74 5.63 11.28
N ARG A 133 2.21 5.27 12.47
CA ARG A 133 3.40 5.89 13.08
C ARG A 133 4.65 5.70 12.21
N LYS A 134 4.91 4.48 11.76
CA LYS A 134 6.06 4.20 10.89
C LYS A 134 5.94 4.84 9.52
N ASP A 135 4.72 4.93 9.03
CA ASP A 135 4.40 5.60 7.78
C ASP A 135 4.67 7.12 7.86
N TRP A 136 4.28 7.76 8.97
CA TRP A 136 4.61 9.17 9.26
C TRP A 136 6.11 9.41 9.39
N GLU A 137 6.83 8.56 10.15
CA GLU A 137 8.30 8.64 10.25
C GLU A 137 8.94 8.53 8.86
N GLY A 138 8.47 7.56 8.06
CA GLY A 138 8.93 7.33 6.70
C GLY A 138 8.65 8.49 5.74
N ALA A 139 7.56 9.23 5.97
CA ALA A 139 7.23 10.45 5.25
C ALA A 139 7.99 11.70 5.76
N GLY A 140 8.93 11.53 6.71
CA GLY A 140 9.70 12.62 7.30
C GLY A 140 8.92 13.49 8.28
N ARG A 141 7.78 13.00 8.79
CA ARG A 141 6.95 13.68 9.79
C ARG A 141 7.29 13.20 11.19
N ASP A 142 7.00 14.04 12.18
CA ASP A 142 7.15 13.68 13.58
C ASP A 142 6.04 12.70 14.00
N ALA A 143 6.41 11.46 14.29
CA ALA A 143 5.47 10.45 14.78
C ALA A 143 4.95 10.74 16.20
N ALA A 144 5.57 11.65 16.96
CA ALA A 144 5.01 12.12 18.23
C ALA A 144 3.66 12.83 18.04
N ALA A 145 3.34 13.27 16.83
CA ALA A 145 2.01 13.78 16.48
C ALA A 145 0.90 12.71 16.49
N LEU A 146 1.23 11.43 16.61
CA LEU A 146 0.30 10.35 16.96
C LEU A 146 0.51 9.97 18.43
N ASP A 147 0.24 10.94 19.30
CA ASP A 147 0.47 10.94 20.74
C ASP A 147 -0.35 9.90 21.52
N GLU A 148 -0.06 9.78 22.82
CA GLU A 148 -0.81 8.92 23.74
C GLU A 148 -2.30 9.30 23.82
N ALA A 149 -2.63 10.59 23.63
CA ALA A 149 -4.00 11.05 23.59
C ALA A 149 -4.76 10.45 22.40
N PHE A 150 -4.17 10.44 21.21
CA PHE A 150 -4.74 9.78 20.03
C PHE A 150 -4.91 8.27 20.24
N VAL A 151 -3.90 7.59 20.80
CA VAL A 151 -4.01 6.15 21.11
C VAL A 151 -5.18 5.88 22.05
N LYS A 152 -5.32 6.68 23.10
CA LYS A 152 -6.41 6.56 24.06
C LYS A 152 -7.77 6.81 23.42
N GLU A 153 -7.89 7.83 22.57
CA GLU A 153 -9.10 8.12 21.81
C GLU A 153 -9.53 6.91 20.95
N MET A 154 -8.57 6.25 20.29
CA MET A 154 -8.86 5.05 19.50
C MET A 154 -9.27 3.87 20.38
N GLN A 155 -8.67 3.70 21.55
CA GLN A 155 -9.07 2.67 22.52
C GLN A 155 -10.50 2.90 23.03
N ASP A 156 -10.83 4.14 23.39
CA ASP A 156 -12.17 4.52 23.85
C ASP A 156 -13.22 4.27 22.74
N LEU A 157 -12.88 4.59 21.48
CA LEU A 157 -13.72 4.28 20.32
C LEU A 157 -13.92 2.76 20.14
N VAL A 158 -12.86 1.97 20.24
CA VAL A 158 -12.96 0.50 20.15
C VAL A 158 -13.86 -0.04 21.26
N GLN A 159 -13.74 0.42 22.50
CA GLN A 159 -14.62 -0.01 23.58
C GLN A 159 -16.09 0.37 23.33
N LYS A 160 -16.33 1.60 22.85
CA LYS A 160 -17.67 2.04 22.45
C LYS A 160 -18.26 1.11 21.38
N LEU A 161 -17.48 0.76 20.35
CA LEU A 161 -17.92 -0.14 19.28
C LEU A 161 -18.18 -1.56 19.77
N LYS A 162 -17.32 -2.09 20.65
CA LYS A 162 -17.52 -3.39 21.31
C LYS A 162 -18.86 -3.46 22.02
N THR A 163 -19.19 -2.43 22.81
CA THR A 163 -20.48 -2.35 23.54
C THR A 163 -21.66 -2.13 22.59
N GLN A 164 -21.56 -1.17 21.67
CA GLN A 164 -22.66 -0.82 20.76
C GLN A 164 -23.06 -1.98 19.85
N HIS A 165 -22.09 -2.79 19.42
CA HIS A 165 -22.33 -3.90 18.51
C HIS A 165 -22.43 -5.26 19.21
N ASN A 166 -22.31 -5.32 20.56
CA ASN A 166 -22.27 -6.56 21.35
C ASN A 166 -21.28 -7.58 20.78
N LEU A 167 -20.06 -7.13 20.47
CA LEU A 167 -19.06 -7.99 19.85
C LEU A 167 -18.71 -9.16 20.78
N PRO A 168 -18.67 -10.41 20.27
CA PRO A 168 -18.27 -11.55 21.07
C PRO A 168 -16.81 -11.39 21.54
N GLN A 169 -16.50 -11.95 22.71
CA GLN A 169 -15.11 -12.13 23.11
C GLN A 169 -14.55 -13.37 22.43
N SER A 170 -13.31 -13.29 21.94
CA SER A 170 -12.55 -14.45 21.50
C SER A 170 -12.57 -15.51 22.59
N ARG A 171 -12.81 -16.78 22.20
CA ARG A 171 -12.54 -17.90 23.12
C ARG A 171 -11.05 -17.84 23.49
N PRO A 172 -10.67 -18.09 24.75
CA PRO A 172 -9.26 -18.22 25.09
C PRO A 172 -8.66 -19.29 24.19
N GLN A 173 -7.76 -18.86 23.31
CA GLN A 173 -7.02 -19.76 22.44
C GLN A 173 -6.14 -20.57 23.38
N ALA A 174 -6.34 -21.89 23.41
CA ALA A 174 -5.37 -22.77 24.05
C ALA A 174 -4.05 -22.55 23.32
N ASP A 175 -3.04 -22.09 24.06
CA ASP A 175 -1.63 -22.02 23.69
C ASP A 175 -1.26 -23.17 22.73
N GLY A 176 -0.96 -22.83 21.49
CA GLY A 176 -0.67 -23.81 20.46
C GLY A 176 -0.29 -23.09 19.17
N GLU A 177 1.01 -23.09 18.90
CA GLU A 177 1.70 -22.58 17.70
C GLU A 177 2.17 -21.11 17.80
N GLU A 178 3.07 -20.87 18.75
CA GLU A 178 4.26 -20.06 18.45
C GLU A 178 5.08 -20.85 17.41
N GLU A 179 4.93 -20.52 16.11
CA GLU A 179 5.92 -20.91 15.11
C GLU A 179 7.18 -20.06 15.33
N GLU A 180 8.08 -20.62 16.15
CA GLU A 180 9.47 -20.24 16.30
C GLU A 180 10.29 -20.73 15.07
N GLU A 181 11.32 -19.96 14.73
CA GLU A 181 12.44 -20.25 13.82
C GLU A 181 12.17 -20.41 12.30
N VAL A 182 12.79 -19.53 11.51
CA VAL A 182 14.07 -19.90 10.88
C VAL A 182 14.94 -18.64 10.70
N GLU A 183 16.05 -18.57 11.43
CA GLU A 183 17.26 -17.90 10.95
C GLU A 183 17.83 -18.75 9.81
N GLU A 184 18.08 -18.17 8.64
CA GLU A 184 19.13 -18.69 7.76
C GLU A 184 20.08 -17.54 7.41
N GLU A 185 21.26 -17.60 8.02
CA GLU A 185 22.50 -17.04 7.50
C GLU A 185 22.90 -17.80 6.22
N GLU A 186 23.11 -17.07 5.12
CA GLU A 186 24.23 -17.26 4.17
C GLU A 186 24.59 -15.93 3.49
#